data_AF-L8JWW1-F1
#
_entry.id   AF-L8JWW1-F1
#
_cell.length_a   1.000
_cell.length_b   1.000
_cell.length_c   1.000
_cell.angle_alpha   90.00
_cell.angle_beta   90.00
_cell.angle_gamma   90.00
#
_symmetry.space_group_name_H-M   'P 1'
#
loop_
_entity.id
_entity.type
_entity.pdbx_description
1 polymer ?
#
loop_
_entity_poly.entity_id
_entity_poly.type
_entity_poly.pdbx_seq_one_letter_code
_entity_poly.pdbx_strand_id
1 'polypeptide(L)'
;MPAAYWEDHPEILAGRDMEAGGTWMGINTKGEISMLTNYRDPFNIKSNSPSRGHLVSGFLKNNENAHDYLQKIAREGHLYNGFNMICGNVDQLYYYGNYSKGVHEIALGFHGLSNALLNTSWPKVDKGLEKLKSAIKGEEVQVESLFKTLYDDVKAPPHLLPDTGIGAEKEQVLSSIFIKSPGYGSRCSTVLLVDNENQIQYVERTYDPADFSYTDRTYFVNLNKLA
;
A
#
# COMPACT_ATOMS: atom_id res chain seq x y z
N MET A 1 -2.28 11.36 -10.24
CA MET A 1 -3.68 11.76 -10.00
C MET A 1 -4.20 11.09 -8.74
N PRO A 2 -5.04 11.77 -7.94
CA PRO A 2 -5.78 11.16 -6.84
C PRO A 2 -6.68 10.02 -7.34
N ALA A 3 -7.14 9.18 -6.42
CA ALA A 3 -8.04 8.08 -6.72
C ALA A 3 -9.33 8.56 -7.39
N ALA A 4 -9.70 7.82 -8.43
CA ALA A 4 -10.94 7.89 -9.16
C ALA A 4 -11.11 6.57 -9.93
N TYR A 5 -12.30 6.35 -10.47
CA TYR A 5 -12.46 5.34 -11.52
C TYR A 5 -11.67 5.76 -12.75
N TRP A 6 -10.90 4.84 -13.34
CA TRP A 6 -10.09 5.16 -14.51
C TRP A 6 -10.94 5.29 -15.77
N GLU A 7 -10.65 6.28 -16.62
CA GLU A 7 -11.43 6.50 -17.85
C GLU A 7 -11.28 5.35 -18.87
N ASP A 8 -10.08 4.77 -18.97
CA ASP A 8 -9.76 3.65 -19.86
C ASP A 8 -10.12 2.28 -19.27
N HIS A 9 -10.34 2.21 -17.95
CA HIS A 9 -10.69 1.01 -17.19
C HIS A 9 -11.67 1.38 -16.07
N PRO A 10 -12.94 1.66 -16.39
CA PRO A 10 -13.92 2.21 -15.44
C PRO A 10 -14.27 1.25 -14.29
N GLU A 11 -13.85 0.00 -14.38
CA GLU A 11 -13.90 -0.98 -13.30
C GLU A 11 -12.85 -0.74 -12.22
N ILE A 12 -11.77 -0.02 -12.49
CA ILE A 12 -10.63 0.18 -11.57
C ILE A 12 -10.80 1.49 -10.81
N LEU A 13 -10.83 1.40 -9.48
CA LEU A 13 -10.73 2.51 -8.55
C LEU A 13 -9.31 2.55 -7.95
N ALA A 14 -8.51 3.52 -8.38
CA ALA A 14 -7.13 3.67 -7.91
C ALA A 14 -6.60 5.08 -8.18
N GLY A 15 -5.62 5.53 -7.39
CA GLY A 15 -4.75 6.63 -7.83
C GLY A 15 -3.97 6.21 -9.09
N ARG A 16 -3.55 7.17 -9.91
CA ARG A 16 -2.77 6.86 -11.14
C ARG A 16 -1.50 7.68 -11.19
N ASP A 17 -0.37 7.00 -11.38
CA ASP A 17 0.90 7.64 -11.70
C ASP A 17 0.83 8.22 -13.11
N MET A 18 1.17 9.51 -13.26
CA MET A 18 1.13 10.20 -14.55
C MET A 18 2.40 10.03 -15.37
N GLU A 19 3.51 9.59 -14.74
CA GLU A 19 4.77 9.37 -15.44
C GLU A 19 4.80 7.99 -16.07
N ALA A 20 4.56 6.94 -15.29
CA ALA A 20 4.55 5.57 -15.80
C ALA A 20 3.16 5.06 -16.18
N GLY A 21 2.06 5.64 -15.69
CA GLY A 21 0.70 5.17 -15.99
C GLY A 21 0.20 4.00 -15.12
N GLY A 22 0.98 3.60 -14.10
CA GLY A 22 0.64 2.54 -13.15
C GLY A 22 -0.05 3.03 -11.87
N THR A 23 -0.16 2.17 -10.86
CA THR A 23 -0.65 2.54 -9.53
C THR A 23 0.09 1.79 -8.41
N TRP A 24 0.02 2.32 -7.19
CA TRP A 24 0.60 1.72 -5.99
C TRP A 24 -0.45 0.97 -5.15
N MET A 25 -1.73 1.28 -5.31
CA MET A 25 -2.84 0.61 -4.63
C MET A 25 -4.13 0.85 -5.40
N GLY A 26 -4.98 -0.17 -5.48
CA GLY A 26 -6.31 -0.03 -6.05
C GLY A 26 -7.18 -1.24 -5.76
N ILE A 27 -8.44 -1.08 -6.14
CA ILE A 27 -9.44 -2.13 -6.16
C ILE A 27 -10.23 -2.05 -7.47
N ASN A 28 -10.79 -3.15 -7.95
CA ASN A 28 -11.78 -3.10 -9.02
C ASN A 28 -13.20 -3.40 -8.53
N THR A 29 -14.20 -3.21 -9.39
CA THR A 29 -15.61 -3.42 -9.03
C THR A 29 -15.91 -4.85 -8.58
N LYS A 30 -15.10 -5.85 -8.96
CA LYS A 30 -15.24 -7.25 -8.53
C LYS A 30 -14.66 -7.55 -7.16
N GLY A 31 -14.06 -6.55 -6.50
CA GLY A 31 -13.43 -6.73 -5.19
C GLY A 31 -12.00 -7.28 -5.26
N GLU A 32 -11.38 -7.29 -6.45
CA GLU A 32 -9.96 -7.62 -6.57
C GLU A 32 -9.12 -6.44 -6.08
N ILE A 33 -8.23 -6.70 -5.11
CA ILE A 33 -7.38 -5.72 -4.45
C ILE A 33 -5.94 -5.95 -4.88
N SER A 34 -5.20 -4.88 -5.14
CA SER A 34 -3.76 -4.96 -5.34
C SER A 34 -3.05 -3.73 -4.79
N MET A 35 -1.88 -3.94 -4.21
CA MET A 35 -1.02 -2.87 -3.71
C MET A 35 0.47 -3.25 -3.76
N LEU A 36 1.33 -2.23 -3.76
CA LEU A 36 2.77 -2.37 -3.86
C LEU A 36 3.51 -1.39 -2.96
N THR A 37 4.60 -1.87 -2.34
CA THR A 37 5.59 -1.01 -1.70
C THR A 37 6.98 -1.27 -2.29
N ASN A 38 7.84 -0.25 -2.28
CA ASN A 38 9.25 -0.44 -2.64
C ASN A 38 9.94 -1.24 -1.54
N TYR A 39 10.83 -2.18 -1.88
CA TYR A 39 11.81 -2.73 -0.93
C TYR A 39 13.06 -1.85 -0.95
N ARG A 40 13.59 -1.51 0.22
CA ARG A 40 14.73 -0.61 0.34
C ARG A 40 16.03 -1.39 0.19
N ASP A 41 16.68 -1.20 -0.95
CA ASP A 41 18.05 -1.65 -1.19
C ASP A 41 18.79 -0.61 -2.05
N PRO A 42 19.53 0.34 -1.44
CA PRO A 42 20.25 1.35 -2.20
C PRO A 42 21.45 0.81 -2.97
N PHE A 43 21.91 -0.41 -2.66
CA PHE A 43 23.10 -1.00 -3.28
C PHE A 43 22.79 -1.75 -4.58
N ASN A 44 21.51 -2.08 -4.82
CA ASN A 44 21.07 -2.88 -5.97
C ASN A 44 20.03 -2.16 -6.84
N ILE A 45 20.22 -0.85 -7.05
CA ILE A 45 19.34 -0.05 -7.92
C ILE A 45 19.69 -0.28 -9.40
N LYS A 46 18.70 -0.76 -10.16
CA LYS A 46 18.73 -0.92 -11.61
C LYS A 46 18.15 0.34 -12.27
N SER A 47 18.93 1.07 -13.05
CA SER A 47 18.50 2.31 -13.70
C SER A 47 17.41 2.11 -14.75
N ASN A 48 17.41 0.95 -15.42
CA ASN A 48 16.51 0.64 -16.56
C ASN A 48 15.42 -0.37 -16.18
N SER A 49 15.08 -0.49 -14.88
CA SER A 49 14.03 -1.43 -14.46
C SER A 49 12.65 -0.96 -14.94
N PRO A 50 11.74 -1.87 -15.32
CA PRO A 50 10.37 -1.50 -15.62
C PRO A 50 9.64 -0.89 -14.41
N SER A 51 8.62 -0.07 -14.65
CA SER A 51 7.78 0.46 -13.57
C SER A 51 6.98 -0.67 -12.91
N ARG A 52 7.07 -0.74 -11.58
CA ARG A 52 6.34 -1.71 -10.76
C ARG A 52 4.86 -1.39 -10.62
N GLY A 53 4.47 -0.14 -10.86
CA GLY A 53 3.06 0.26 -10.78
C GLY A 53 2.17 -0.45 -11.82
N HIS A 54 2.76 -0.99 -12.89
CA HIS A 54 2.06 -1.82 -13.86
C HIS A 54 1.76 -3.24 -13.38
N LEU A 55 2.48 -3.73 -12.35
CA LEU A 55 2.16 -5.01 -11.73
C LEU A 55 0.82 -4.91 -11.01
N VAL A 56 0.60 -3.81 -10.29
CA VAL A 56 -0.65 -3.54 -9.57
C VAL A 56 -1.81 -3.40 -10.53
N SER A 57 -1.70 -2.51 -11.52
CA SER A 57 -2.78 -2.33 -12.50
C SER A 57 -2.94 -3.53 -13.42
N GLY A 58 -1.87 -4.28 -13.69
CA GLY A 58 -1.91 -5.53 -14.43
C GLY A 58 -2.78 -6.58 -13.74
N PHE A 59 -2.71 -6.71 -12.42
CA PHE A 59 -3.64 -7.56 -11.69
C PHE A 59 -5.08 -7.04 -11.79
N LEU A 60 -5.31 -5.75 -11.48
CA LEU A 60 -6.66 -5.18 -11.43
C LEU A 60 -7.43 -5.20 -12.77
N LYS A 61 -6.70 -5.23 -13.90
CA LYS A 61 -7.26 -5.35 -15.26
C LYS A 61 -7.62 -6.78 -15.65
N ASN A 62 -6.98 -7.77 -15.02
CA ASN A 62 -7.05 -9.15 -15.43
C ASN A 62 -7.76 -9.98 -14.37
N ASN A 63 -8.76 -10.75 -14.75
CA ASN A 63 -9.50 -11.63 -13.84
C ASN A 63 -8.72 -12.95 -13.59
N GLU A 64 -7.46 -12.83 -13.18
CA GLU A 64 -6.55 -13.95 -12.93
C GLU A 64 -6.52 -14.30 -11.42
N ASN A 65 -6.34 -15.59 -11.10
CA ASN A 65 -6.12 -16.00 -9.72
C ASN A 65 -4.86 -15.32 -9.14
N ALA A 66 -4.97 -14.74 -7.95
CA ALA A 66 -3.89 -13.96 -7.34
C ALA A 66 -2.62 -14.76 -7.05
N HIS A 67 -2.74 -16.01 -6.62
CA HIS A 67 -1.58 -16.87 -6.39
C HIS A 67 -0.84 -17.13 -7.71
N ASP A 68 -1.55 -17.48 -8.77
CA ASP A 68 -0.96 -17.74 -10.09
C ASP A 68 -0.34 -16.49 -10.70
N TYR A 69 -1.00 -15.34 -10.54
CA TYR A 69 -0.50 -14.04 -10.97
C TYR A 69 0.84 -13.71 -10.29
N LEU A 70 0.93 -13.88 -8.96
CA LEU A 70 2.18 -13.66 -8.23
C LEU A 70 3.25 -14.69 -8.56
N GLN A 71 2.89 -15.95 -8.88
CA GLN A 71 3.85 -16.96 -9.33
C GLN A 71 4.48 -16.59 -10.68
N LYS A 72 3.71 -16.00 -11.60
CA LYS A 72 4.25 -15.46 -12.86
C LYS A 72 5.21 -14.31 -12.59
N ILE A 73 4.81 -13.35 -11.76
CA ILE A 73 5.67 -12.23 -11.34
C ILE A 73 6.94 -12.74 -10.66
N ALA A 74 6.86 -13.79 -9.85
CA ALA A 74 8.01 -14.33 -9.13
C ALA A 74 9.12 -14.83 -10.08
N ARG A 75 8.76 -15.35 -11.26
CA ARG A 75 9.73 -15.78 -12.29
C ARG A 75 10.53 -14.59 -12.86
N GLU A 76 9.90 -13.43 -12.93
CA GLU A 76 10.44 -12.21 -13.53
C GLU A 76 10.86 -11.15 -12.49
N GLY A 77 10.69 -11.42 -11.19
CA GLY A 77 10.90 -10.43 -10.13
C GLY A 77 12.31 -9.84 -10.09
N HIS A 78 13.30 -10.56 -10.60
CA HIS A 78 14.69 -10.11 -10.72
C HIS A 78 14.89 -8.96 -11.73
N LEU A 79 13.95 -8.78 -12.68
CA LEU A 79 13.97 -7.69 -13.67
C LEU A 79 13.64 -6.32 -13.05
N TYR A 80 12.99 -6.31 -11.89
CA TYR A 80 12.53 -5.09 -11.23
C TYR A 80 13.51 -4.62 -10.14
N ASN A 81 13.42 -3.34 -9.80
CA ASN A 81 13.96 -2.82 -8.53
C ASN A 81 13.20 -3.43 -7.34
N GLY A 82 13.79 -3.42 -6.14
CA GLY A 82 13.22 -4.09 -4.97
C GLY A 82 11.76 -3.70 -4.68
N PHE A 83 10.89 -4.68 -4.46
CA PHE A 83 9.47 -4.44 -4.21
C PHE A 83 8.81 -5.54 -3.39
N ASN A 84 7.66 -5.18 -2.85
CA ASN A 84 6.68 -6.06 -2.25
C ASN A 84 5.35 -5.84 -2.95
N MET A 85 4.61 -6.90 -3.21
CA MET A 85 3.28 -6.85 -3.81
C MET A 85 2.32 -7.67 -2.96
N ILE A 86 1.13 -7.14 -2.75
CA ILE A 86 -0.02 -7.85 -2.20
C ILE A 86 -1.12 -7.79 -3.24
N CYS A 87 -1.73 -8.92 -3.58
CA CYS A 87 -2.94 -8.96 -4.40
C CYS A 87 -3.86 -10.12 -4.04
N GLY A 88 -5.13 -10.02 -4.42
CA GLY A 88 -6.16 -10.97 -4.02
C GLY A 88 -7.55 -10.39 -4.15
N ASN A 89 -8.47 -10.92 -3.38
CA ASN A 89 -9.81 -10.38 -3.21
C ASN A 89 -10.07 -10.09 -1.72
N VAL A 90 -11.30 -9.72 -1.39
CA VAL A 90 -11.72 -9.38 -0.01
C VAL A 90 -11.62 -10.55 0.96
N ASP A 91 -11.67 -11.80 0.47
CA ASP A 91 -11.62 -13.01 1.29
C ASP A 91 -10.20 -13.55 1.44
N GLN A 92 -9.36 -13.38 0.42
CA GLN A 92 -8.04 -13.99 0.36
C GLN A 92 -7.02 -13.07 -0.32
N LEU A 93 -5.95 -12.75 0.41
CA LEU A 93 -4.82 -11.96 -0.08
C LEU A 93 -3.54 -12.79 -0.09
N TYR A 94 -2.72 -12.56 -1.11
CA TYR A 94 -1.39 -13.16 -1.26
C TYR A 94 -0.31 -12.10 -1.30
N TYR A 95 0.87 -12.45 -0.83
CA TYR A 95 2.07 -11.62 -0.75
C TYR A 95 3.22 -12.23 -1.53
N TYR A 96 3.95 -11.38 -2.23
CA TYR A 96 5.26 -11.68 -2.79
C TYR A 96 6.19 -10.46 -2.67
N GLY A 97 7.38 -10.66 -2.13
CA GLY A 97 8.49 -9.70 -2.27
C GLY A 97 9.61 -10.29 -3.11
N ASN A 98 10.22 -9.53 -4.02
CA ASN A 98 11.30 -10.05 -4.87
C ASN A 98 12.65 -10.27 -4.13
N TYR A 99 12.68 -9.99 -2.83
CA TYR A 99 13.75 -10.37 -1.88
C TYR A 99 13.35 -11.56 -0.99
N SER A 100 12.12 -12.08 -1.13
CA SER A 100 11.61 -13.26 -0.41
C SER A 100 11.55 -14.48 -1.33
N LYS A 101 11.41 -15.68 -0.73
CA LYS A 101 11.24 -16.91 -1.49
C LYS A 101 9.76 -17.26 -1.57
N GLY A 102 9.24 -17.41 -2.79
CA GLY A 102 7.90 -17.92 -3.05
C GLY A 102 6.78 -16.90 -2.77
N VAL A 103 5.57 -17.31 -3.14
CA VAL A 103 4.32 -16.59 -2.88
C VAL A 103 3.70 -17.15 -1.61
N HIS A 104 3.16 -16.27 -0.76
CA HIS A 104 2.57 -16.65 0.53
C HIS A 104 1.16 -16.12 0.63
N GLU A 105 0.25 -16.91 1.17
CA GLU A 105 -1.05 -16.40 1.60
C GLU A 105 -0.89 -15.55 2.87
N ILE A 106 -1.61 -14.43 2.94
CA ILE A 106 -1.63 -13.58 4.13
C ILE A 106 -2.67 -14.16 5.10
N ALA A 107 -2.20 -14.64 6.25
CA ALA A 107 -3.06 -15.16 7.29
C ALA A 107 -3.99 -14.08 7.87
N LEU A 108 -5.08 -14.51 8.52
CA LEU A 108 -5.94 -13.63 9.29
C LEU A 108 -5.16 -12.98 10.44
N GLY A 109 -5.26 -11.65 10.58
CA GLY A 109 -4.62 -10.92 11.66
C GLY A 109 -4.17 -9.51 11.26
N PHE A 110 -3.21 -8.98 12.02
CA PHE A 110 -2.63 -7.67 11.79
C PHE A 110 -1.29 -7.79 11.08
N HIS A 111 -1.18 -7.19 9.90
CA HIS A 111 0.01 -7.25 9.06
C HIS A 111 0.55 -5.86 8.75
N GLY A 112 1.87 -5.73 8.79
CA GLY A 112 2.57 -4.48 8.59
C GLY A 112 3.52 -4.58 7.40
N LEU A 113 3.42 -3.66 6.46
CA LEU A 113 4.32 -3.61 5.30
C LEU A 113 4.89 -2.20 5.14
N SER A 114 6.21 -2.14 4.99
CA SER A 114 6.92 -0.91 4.63
C SER A 114 8.01 -1.24 3.62
N ASN A 115 9.14 -0.53 3.65
CA ASN A 115 10.22 -0.73 2.68
C ASN A 115 11.15 -1.92 3.00
N ALA A 116 10.59 -2.99 3.55
CA ALA A 116 11.24 -4.25 3.89
C ALA A 116 10.25 -5.40 3.64
N LEU A 117 10.59 -6.64 3.99
CA LEU A 117 9.67 -7.78 3.85
C LEU A 117 8.45 -7.63 4.77
N LEU A 118 7.36 -8.31 4.44
CA LEU A 118 6.13 -8.32 5.24
C LEU A 118 6.43 -8.65 6.70
N ASN A 119 5.86 -7.87 7.62
CA ASN A 119 6.02 -7.99 9.07
C ASN A 119 7.45 -7.80 9.60
N THR A 120 8.35 -7.20 8.81
CA THR A 120 9.65 -6.75 9.35
C THR A 120 9.42 -5.69 10.42
N SER A 121 9.91 -5.94 11.64
CA SER A 121 9.81 -5.01 12.76
C SER A 121 10.65 -3.78 12.49
N TRP A 122 9.98 -2.69 12.14
CA TRP A 122 10.50 -1.33 12.06
C TRP A 122 9.65 -0.44 12.96
N PRO A 123 10.22 0.59 13.59
CA PRO A 123 9.50 1.42 14.56
C PRO A 123 8.13 1.93 14.10
N LYS A 124 8.02 2.41 12.84
CA LYS A 124 6.75 2.88 12.28
C LYS A 124 5.76 1.77 11.98
N VAL A 125 6.24 0.58 11.64
CA VAL A 125 5.38 -0.59 11.37
C VAL A 125 4.75 -1.02 12.70
N ASP A 126 5.58 -1.25 13.72
CA ASP A 126 5.12 -1.68 15.04
C ASP A 126 4.17 -0.65 15.65
N LYS A 127 4.54 0.64 15.58
CA LYS A 127 3.68 1.74 16.02
C LYS A 127 2.36 1.82 15.25
N GLY A 128 2.40 1.65 13.93
CA GLY A 128 1.21 1.66 13.08
C GLY A 128 0.25 0.53 13.43
N LEU A 129 0.79 -0.67 13.67
CA LEU A 129 0.00 -1.83 14.10
C LEU A 129 -0.65 -1.63 15.46
N GLU A 130 0.08 -1.10 16.45
CA GLU A 130 -0.49 -0.81 17.77
C GLU A 130 -1.60 0.24 17.73
N LYS A 131 -1.41 1.27 16.89
CA LYS A 131 -2.44 2.29 16.64
C LYS A 131 -3.65 1.73 15.91
N LEU A 132 -3.45 0.91 14.89
CA LEU A 132 -4.52 0.24 14.16
C LEU A 132 -5.36 -0.64 15.09
N LYS A 133 -4.71 -1.50 15.89
CA LYS A 133 -5.38 -2.34 16.90
C LYS A 133 -6.21 -1.51 17.86
N SER A 134 -5.76 -0.31 18.22
CA SER A 134 -6.49 0.59 19.10
C SER A 134 -7.65 1.29 18.40
N ALA A 135 -7.49 1.65 17.13
CA ALA A 135 -8.49 2.35 16.32
C ALA A 135 -9.72 1.49 15.98
N ILE A 136 -9.57 0.15 15.98
CA ILE A 136 -10.65 -0.78 15.60
C ILE A 136 -11.32 -1.50 16.79
N LYS A 137 -11.12 -1.04 18.04
CA LYS A 137 -11.70 -1.70 19.22
C LYS A 137 -13.21 -1.51 19.40
N GLY A 138 -13.82 -0.59 18.66
CA GLY A 138 -15.28 -0.34 18.71
C GLY A 138 -16.07 -1.33 17.85
N GLU A 139 -17.40 -1.32 17.99
CA GLU A 139 -18.31 -2.10 17.13
C GLU A 139 -18.24 -1.65 15.66
N GLU A 140 -18.01 -0.36 15.44
CA GLU A 140 -17.87 0.24 14.11
C GLU A 140 -16.49 0.89 13.95
N VAL A 141 -15.84 0.61 12.82
CA VAL A 141 -14.54 1.18 12.48
C VAL A 141 -14.71 2.60 11.95
N GLN A 142 -14.26 3.58 12.73
CA GLN A 142 -14.32 4.99 12.34
C GLN A 142 -13.14 5.34 11.42
N VAL A 143 -13.42 5.65 10.15
CA VAL A 143 -12.41 6.03 9.13
C VAL A 143 -11.47 7.15 9.62
N GLU A 144 -11.99 8.16 10.34
CA GLU A 144 -11.16 9.25 10.86
C GLU A 144 -10.12 8.77 11.88
N SER A 145 -10.43 7.74 12.68
CA SER A 145 -9.46 7.16 13.62
C SER A 145 -8.31 6.46 12.89
N LEU A 146 -8.58 5.89 11.72
CA LEU A 146 -7.56 5.31 10.84
C LEU A 146 -6.71 6.40 10.20
N PHE A 147 -7.31 7.48 9.70
CA PHE A 147 -6.54 8.62 9.19
C PHE A 147 -5.68 9.30 10.26
N LYS A 148 -6.16 9.40 11.50
CA LYS A 148 -5.34 9.86 12.63
C LYS A 148 -4.14 8.95 12.90
N THR A 149 -4.26 7.66 12.62
CA THR A 149 -3.13 6.73 12.68
C THR A 149 -2.14 6.99 11.54
N LEU A 150 -2.64 7.15 10.31
CA LEU A 150 -1.84 7.40 9.11
C LEU A 150 -1.16 8.78 9.11
N TYR A 151 -1.71 9.78 9.80
CA TYR A 151 -1.17 11.13 9.92
C TYR A 151 -0.08 11.29 11.00
N ASP A 152 0.36 10.21 11.65
CA ASP A 152 1.40 10.27 12.68
C ASP A 152 2.78 10.62 12.08
N ASP A 153 3.24 11.84 12.35
CA ASP A 153 4.52 12.39 11.89
C ASP A 153 5.66 12.30 12.93
N VAL A 154 5.45 11.55 14.01
CA VAL A 154 6.46 11.42 15.08
C VAL A 154 7.53 10.42 14.65
N LYS A 155 8.76 10.92 14.53
CA LYS A 155 9.96 10.15 14.18
C LYS A 155 10.39 9.22 15.32
N ALA A 156 10.97 8.08 14.96
CA ALA A 156 11.54 7.15 15.92
C ALA A 156 12.90 7.63 16.44
N PRO A 157 13.30 7.25 17.67
CA PRO A 157 14.60 7.60 18.20
C PRO A 157 15.72 6.88 17.41
N PRO A 158 16.89 7.51 17.19
CA PRO A 158 17.95 6.98 16.32
C PRO A 158 18.40 5.56 16.62
N HIS A 159 18.45 5.17 17.89
CA HIS A 159 18.92 3.83 18.31
C HIS A 159 17.94 2.68 17.99
N LEU A 160 16.71 2.99 17.57
CA LEU A 160 15.73 2.00 17.11
C LEU A 160 15.64 1.91 15.59
N LEU A 161 16.39 2.75 14.86
CA LEU A 161 16.32 2.77 13.41
C LEU A 161 17.10 1.59 12.81
N PRO A 162 16.59 1.00 11.71
CA PRO A 162 17.39 0.05 10.94
C PRO A 162 18.58 0.77 10.29
N ASP A 163 19.65 0.03 9.99
CA ASP A 163 20.66 0.47 9.05
C ASP A 163 20.40 -0.17 7.69
N THR A 164 19.82 0.60 6.77
CA THR A 164 19.55 0.15 5.40
C THR A 164 20.55 0.71 4.38
N GLY A 165 21.61 1.38 4.84
CA GLY A 165 22.62 1.98 3.96
C GLY A 165 22.26 3.35 3.37
N ILE A 166 21.15 3.97 3.77
CA ILE A 166 20.76 5.31 3.27
C ILE A 166 21.29 6.47 4.12
N GLY A 167 21.99 6.16 5.23
CA GLY A 167 22.51 7.14 6.18
C GLY A 167 21.51 7.51 7.28
N ALA A 168 22.03 7.76 8.48
CA ALA A 168 21.23 7.94 9.71
C ALA A 168 20.22 9.09 9.65
N GLU A 169 20.56 10.21 9.01
CA GLU A 169 19.64 11.34 8.85
C GLU A 169 18.40 10.95 8.04
N LYS A 170 18.60 10.26 6.91
CA LYS A 170 17.49 9.79 6.07
C LYS A 170 16.68 8.70 6.77
N GLU A 171 17.33 7.80 7.52
CA GLU A 171 16.63 6.82 8.35
C GLU A 171 15.66 7.50 9.32
N GLN A 172 16.13 8.56 9.99
CA GLN A 172 15.31 9.28 10.95
C GLN A 172 14.16 10.03 10.27
N VAL A 173 14.40 10.67 9.13
CA VAL A 173 13.36 11.35 8.34
C VAL A 173 12.27 10.38 7.87
N LEU A 174 12.63 9.17 7.44
CA LEU A 174 11.70 8.17 6.90
C LEU A 174 11.06 7.27 7.98
N SER A 175 11.31 7.56 9.25
CA SER A 175 10.89 6.74 10.40
C SER A 175 9.49 7.06 10.94
N SER A 176 8.84 8.12 10.46
CA SER A 176 7.43 8.40 10.78
C SER A 176 6.49 7.66 9.84
N ILE A 177 5.21 7.54 10.22
CA ILE A 177 4.16 6.98 9.35
C ILE A 177 3.82 8.01 8.27
N PHE A 178 3.60 9.26 8.69
CA PHE A 178 3.42 10.42 7.84
C PHE A 178 4.73 11.19 7.69
N ILE A 179 5.33 11.18 6.51
CA ILE A 179 6.65 11.77 6.29
C ILE A 179 6.48 13.22 5.84
N LYS A 180 7.09 14.14 6.60
CA LYS A 180 7.18 15.56 6.27
C LYS A 180 8.65 15.93 6.08
N SER A 181 9.06 16.14 4.82
CA SER A 181 10.43 16.54 4.47
C SER A 181 10.42 17.40 3.19
N PRO A 182 11.39 18.34 3.03
CA PRO A 182 11.59 19.02 1.77
C PRO A 182 11.84 18.02 0.63
N GLY A 183 11.14 18.20 -0.49
CA GLY A 183 11.31 17.39 -1.71
C GLY A 183 10.79 15.94 -1.65
N TYR A 184 10.36 15.44 -0.48
CA TYR A 184 9.82 14.10 -0.32
C TYR A 184 8.87 14.01 0.88
N GLY A 185 7.71 13.39 0.72
CA GLY A 185 6.78 13.21 1.83
C GLY A 185 5.52 12.46 1.46
N SER A 186 4.70 12.19 2.47
CA SER A 186 3.39 11.57 2.31
C SER A 186 2.45 12.53 1.59
N ARG A 187 1.95 12.12 0.41
CA ARG A 187 1.05 12.93 -0.44
C ARG A 187 -0.41 12.55 -0.27
N CYS A 188 -0.68 11.29 0.08
CA CYS A 188 -2.00 10.78 0.32
C CYS A 188 -1.97 9.70 1.40
N SER A 189 -3.16 9.35 1.89
CA SER A 189 -3.42 8.21 2.74
C SER A 189 -4.69 7.55 2.25
N THR A 190 -4.71 6.21 2.20
CA THR A 190 -5.86 5.45 1.70
C THR A 190 -6.31 4.48 2.76
N VAL A 191 -7.61 4.44 3.00
CA VAL A 191 -8.31 3.48 3.85
C VAL A 191 -9.25 2.69 2.96
N LEU A 192 -9.13 1.37 3.01
CA LEU A 192 -10.04 0.42 2.37
C LEU A 192 -10.67 -0.44 3.48
N LEU A 193 -11.98 -0.32 3.63
CA LEU A 193 -12.77 -1.15 4.56
C LEU A 193 -13.70 -2.05 3.77
N VAL A 194 -13.89 -3.27 4.26
CA VAL A 194 -14.88 -4.22 3.76
C VAL A 194 -15.65 -4.74 4.97
N ASP A 195 -16.97 -4.65 4.93
CA ASP A 195 -17.84 -5.15 5.99
C ASP A 195 -18.38 -6.56 5.71
N ASN A 196 -19.10 -7.12 6.68
CA ASN A 196 -19.71 -8.45 6.57
C ASN A 196 -20.87 -8.53 5.56
N GLU A 197 -21.32 -7.39 5.02
CA GLU A 197 -22.33 -7.30 3.97
C GLU A 197 -21.69 -7.06 2.59
N ASN A 198 -20.37 -7.26 2.47
CA ASN A 198 -19.58 -7.01 1.27
C ASN A 198 -19.74 -5.58 0.72
N GLN A 199 -19.98 -4.59 1.60
CA GLN A 199 -19.84 -3.19 1.27
C GLN A 199 -18.38 -2.79 1.45
N ILE A 200 -17.83 -2.21 0.40
CA ILE A 200 -16.49 -1.65 0.39
C ILE A 200 -16.60 -0.15 0.54
N GLN A 201 -15.84 0.40 1.47
CA GLN A 201 -15.60 1.84 1.58
C GLN A 201 -14.13 2.12 1.25
N TYR A 202 -13.90 2.79 0.13
CA TYR A 202 -12.58 3.29 -0.26
C TYR A 202 -12.52 4.79 0.02
N VAL A 203 -11.61 5.22 0.88
CA VAL A 203 -11.39 6.63 1.19
C VAL A 203 -9.94 6.99 0.95
N GLU A 204 -9.69 7.98 0.09
CA GLU A 204 -8.36 8.56 -0.08
C GLU A 204 -8.36 10.01 0.39
N ARG A 205 -7.47 10.30 1.34
CA ARG A 205 -7.15 11.64 1.82
C ARG A 205 -5.92 12.15 1.08
N THR A 206 -6.06 13.18 0.26
CA THR A 206 -4.95 13.84 -0.44
C THR A 206 -4.54 15.11 0.30
N TYR A 207 -3.24 15.29 0.53
CA TYR A 207 -2.69 16.41 1.28
C TYR A 207 -2.02 17.44 0.36
N ASP A 208 -2.26 18.72 0.62
CA ASP A 208 -1.51 19.81 0.02
C ASP A 208 -0.07 19.83 0.59
N PRO A 209 0.98 19.85 -0.24
CA PRO A 209 2.36 19.83 0.23
C PRO A 209 2.79 21.11 0.97
N ALA A 210 2.09 22.23 0.78
CA ALA A 210 2.46 23.52 1.35
C ALA A 210 2.01 23.65 2.79
N ASP A 211 0.78 23.22 3.11
CA ASP A 211 0.17 23.41 4.43
C ASP A 211 -0.40 22.14 5.06
N PHE A 212 -0.37 21.00 4.35
CA PHE A 212 -0.96 19.72 4.77
C PHE A 212 -2.46 19.78 5.06
N SER A 213 -3.17 20.80 4.56
CA SER A 213 -4.61 20.73 4.39
C SER A 213 -4.95 19.55 3.48
N TYR A 214 -6.16 19.01 3.62
CA TYR A 214 -6.52 17.78 2.90
C TYR A 214 -7.91 17.82 2.29
N THR A 215 -8.09 16.97 1.29
CA THR A 215 -9.38 16.66 0.68
C THR A 215 -9.60 15.16 0.69
N ASP A 216 -10.81 14.75 1.02
CA ASP A 216 -11.19 13.33 1.05
C ASP A 216 -12.03 12.99 -0.19
N ARG A 217 -11.72 11.84 -0.80
CA ARG A 217 -12.55 11.21 -1.81
C ARG A 217 -13.04 9.88 -1.28
N THR A 218 -14.36 9.72 -1.20
CA THR A 218 -15.00 8.51 -0.70
C THR A 218 -15.77 7.83 -1.82
N TYR A 219 -15.57 6.53 -1.97
CA TYR A 219 -16.27 5.68 -2.92
C TYR A 219 -16.82 4.45 -2.18
N PHE A 220 -18.01 4.02 -2.59
CA PHE A 220 -18.65 2.82 -2.09
C PHE A 220 -18.81 1.82 -3.23
N VAL A 221 -18.43 0.56 -2.99
CA VAL A 221 -18.62 -0.56 -3.92
C VAL A 221 -19.39 -1.65 -3.21
N ASN A 222 -20.45 -2.16 -3.84
CA ASN A 222 -21.25 -3.25 -3.29
C ASN A 222 -21.00 -4.51 -4.12
N LEU A 223 -20.33 -5.50 -3.54
CA LEU A 223 -19.99 -6.72 -4.29
C LEU A 223 -21.19 -7.64 -4.52
N ASN A 224 -22.23 -7.56 -3.68
CA ASN A 224 -23.44 -8.39 -3.83
C ASN A 224 -24.30 -7.99 -5.02
N LYS A 225 -24.11 -6.79 -5.58
CA LYS A 225 -24.82 -6.33 -6.79
C LYS A 225 -24.23 -6.86 -8.10
N LEU A 226 -23.15 -7.64 -8.01
CA LEU A 226 -22.37 -8.13 -9.16
C LEU A 226 -22.40 -9.66 -9.27
N ALA A 227 -23.22 -10.32 -8.46
CA ALA A 227 -23.53 -11.75 -8.52
C ALA A 227 -24.86 -12.01 -9.26
#